data_AF-A0A9P5ARN4-F1
#
_entry.id   AF-A0A9P5ARN4-F1
#
_cell.length_a   1.000
_cell.length_b   1.000
_cell.length_c   1.000
_cell.angle_alpha   90.00
_cell.angle_beta   90.00
_cell.angle_gamma   90.00
#
_symmetry.space_group_name_H-M   'P 1'
#
loop_
_entity.id
_entity.type
_entity.pdbx_description
1 polymer ?
#
loop_
_entity_poly.entity_id
_entity_poly.type
_entity_poly.pdbx_seq_one_letter_code
_entity_poly.pdbx_strand_id
1 'polypeptide(L)' 'MPLTVEEARELSRNTVTAVSLGKLHLMDHKAFDGYMAHRNFKKFVFEIVGLGSSFPPHLRFAMVKLWAYEASRSL' A
#
# COMPACT_ATOMS: atom_id res chain seq x y z
N MET A 1 -10.49 7.11 4.77
CA MET A 1 -9.91 8.33 4.18
C MET A 1 -8.88 7.93 3.14
N PRO A 2 -8.94 8.44 1.90
CA PRO A 2 -8.00 8.08 0.83
C PRO A 2 -6.56 8.51 1.16
N LEU A 3 -5.58 7.80 0.58
CA LEU A 3 -4.20 8.25 0.52
C LEU A 3 -4.11 9.52 -0.32
N THR A 4 -3.35 10.51 0.15
CA THR A 4 -2.99 11.66 -0.67
C THR A 4 -1.92 11.28 -1.70
N VAL A 5 -1.71 12.14 -2.70
CA VAL A 5 -0.63 11.96 -3.68
C VAL A 5 0.75 11.94 -3.01
N GLU A 6 0.95 12.77 -1.98
CA GLU A 6 2.21 12.83 -1.26
C GLU A 6 2.43 11.57 -0.41
N GLU A 7 1.42 11.09 0.29
CA GLU A 7 1.52 9.83 1.04
C GLU A 7 1.82 8.64 0.12
N ALA A 8 1.20 8.58 -1.07
CA ALA A 8 1.53 7.55 -2.06
C ALA A 8 2.97 7.68 -2.56
N ARG A 9 3.50 8.91 -2.68
CA ARG A 9 4.88 9.18 -3.05
C ARG A 9 5.86 8.75 -1.95
N GLU A 10 5.57 9.07 -0.70
CA GLU A 10 6.34 8.65 0.48
C GLU A 10 6.41 7.12 0.58
N LEU A 11 5.27 6.43 0.46
CA LEU A 11 5.21 4.97 0.41
C LEU A 11 6.09 4.39 -0.70
N SER A 12 6.12 5.02 -1.88
CA SER A 12 6.95 4.59 -3.01
C SER A 12 8.47 4.77 -2.81
N ARG A 13 8.84 5.49 -1.73
CA ARG A 13 10.22 5.73 -1.29
C ARG A 13 10.55 5.01 0.00
N ASN A 14 9.68 4.11 0.47
CA ASN A 14 9.78 3.44 1.76
C ASN A 14 9.77 4.42 2.97
N THR A 15 9.19 5.60 2.79
CA THR A 15 8.94 6.53 3.89
C THR A 15 7.54 6.23 4.43
N VAL A 16 7.49 5.45 5.51
CA VAL A 16 6.24 4.93 6.07
C VAL A 16 5.92 5.69 7.35
N THR A 17 4.69 6.17 7.45
CA THR A 17 4.20 6.93 8.61
C THR A 17 3.04 6.20 9.27
N ALA A 18 2.82 6.41 10.57
CA ALA A 18 1.65 5.84 11.26
C ALA A 18 0.32 6.21 10.56
N VAL A 19 0.24 7.41 9.98
CA VAL A 19 -0.92 7.88 9.22
C VAL A 19 -1.13 7.06 7.94
N SER A 20 -0.07 6.89 7.13
CA SER A 20 -0.17 6.12 5.88
C SER A 20 -0.50 4.65 6.14
N LEU A 21 0.04 4.05 7.22
CA LEU A 21 -0.31 2.70 7.66
C LEU A 21 -1.77 2.57 8.09
N GLY A 22 -2.28 3.52 8.88
CA GLY A 22 -3.69 3.55 9.26
C GLY A 22 -4.61 3.65 8.03
N LYS A 23 -4.22 4.44 7.03
CA LYS A 23 -4.97 4.55 5.77
C LYS A 23 -4.93 3.27 4.94
N LEU A 24 -3.79 2.60 4.84
CA LEU A 24 -3.68 1.29 4.18
C LEU A 24 -4.52 0.22 4.89
N HIS A 25 -4.55 0.23 6.21
CA HIS A 25 -5.35 -0.70 7.01
C HIS A 25 -6.86 -0.49 6.82
N LEU A 26 -7.31 0.76 6.74
CA LEU A 26 -8.72 1.14 6.54
C LEU A 26 -9.14 1.18 5.06
N MET A 27 -8.21 0.92 4.13
CA MET A 27 -8.49 0.91 2.70
C MET A 27 -9.44 -0.23 2.33
N ASP A 28 -10.39 0.06 1.44
CA ASP A 28 -11.27 -0.93 0.81
C ASP A 28 -10.73 -1.37 -0.56
N HIS A 29 -11.32 -2.44 -1.11
CA HIS A 29 -10.85 -3.02 -2.38
C HIS A 29 -11.01 -2.06 -3.57
N LYS A 30 -12.06 -1.24 -3.58
CA LYS A 30 -12.33 -0.30 -4.67
C LYS A 30 -11.28 0.81 -4.70
N ALA A 31 -10.93 1.36 -3.53
CA ALA A 31 -9.87 2.33 -3.39
C ALA A 31 -8.52 1.71 -3.79
N PHE A 32 -8.23 0.49 -3.35
CA PHE A 32 -7.02 -0.22 -3.72
C PHE A 32 -6.86 -0.37 -5.24
N ASP A 33 -7.91 -0.83 -5.93
CA ASP A 33 -7.90 -0.98 -7.39
C ASP A 33 -7.70 0.37 -8.10
N GLY A 34 -8.33 1.43 -7.59
CA GLY A 34 -8.09 2.80 -8.06
C GLY A 34 -6.62 3.22 -7.90
N TYR A 35 -6.03 2.97 -6.74
CA TYR A 35 -4.63 3.29 -6.48
C TYR A 35 -3.64 2.46 -7.30
N MET A 36 -3.98 1.22 -7.67
CA MET A 36 -3.15 0.41 -8.56
C MET A 36 -2.94 1.04 -9.96
N ALA A 37 -3.78 1.99 -10.38
CA ALA A 37 -3.54 2.79 -11.59
C ALA A 37 -2.43 3.85 -11.40
N HIS A 38 -2.17 4.29 -10.16
CA HIS A 38 -1.16 5.31 -9.85
C HIS A 38 0.25 4.71 -9.80
N ARG A 39 1.20 5.34 -10.50
CA ARG A 39 2.60 4.87 -10.60
C ARG A 39 3.27 4.69 -9.24
N ASN A 40 3.11 5.65 -8.32
CA ASN A 40 3.76 5.61 -7.01
C ASN A 40 3.22 4.48 -6.14
N PHE A 41 1.89 4.28 -6.12
CA PHE A 41 1.29 3.21 -5.35
C PHE A 41 1.61 1.84 -5.94
N LYS A 42 1.55 1.70 -7.27
CA LYS A 42 2.00 0.49 -7.97
C LYS A 42 3.45 0.15 -7.64
N LYS A 43 4.33 1.15 -7.62
CA LYS A 43 5.73 1.01 -7.19
C LYS A 43 5.83 0.52 -5.75
N PHE A 44 5.09 1.14 -4.83
CA PHE A 44 5.02 0.69 -3.44
C PHE A 44 4.62 -0.80 -3.34
N VAL A 45 3.54 -1.22 -4.00
CA VAL A 45 3.06 -2.61 -3.95
C VAL A 45 4.09 -3.60 -4.51
N PHE A 46 4.73 -3.27 -5.64
CA PHE A 46 5.66 -4.20 -6.29
C PHE A 46 7.06 -4.20 -5.67
N GLU A 47 7.60 -3.04 -5.33
CA GLU A 47 9.00 -2.89 -4.94
C GLU A 47 9.19 -2.86 -3.42
N ILE A 48 8.24 -2.27 -2.67
CA ILE A 48 8.35 -2.13 -1.22
C ILE A 48 7.68 -3.29 -0.50
N VAL A 49 6.43 -3.63 -0.88
CA VAL A 49 5.73 -4.79 -0.31
C VAL A 49 6.23 -6.10 -0.95
N GLY A 50 6.84 -6.04 -2.13
CA GLY A 50 7.43 -7.20 -2.81
C GLY A 50 6.42 -8.09 -3.54
N LEU A 51 5.21 -7.58 -3.83
CA LEU A 51 4.13 -8.38 -4.43
C LEU A 51 4.20 -8.38 -5.95
N GLY A 52 5.24 -9.00 -6.50
CA GLY A 52 5.57 -9.01 -7.94
C GLY A 52 4.41 -9.30 -8.91
N SER A 53 4.65 -9.08 -10.21
CA SER A 53 3.62 -9.21 -11.25
C SER A 53 3.00 -10.61 -11.35
N SER A 54 3.75 -11.65 -10.99
CA SER A 54 3.30 -13.05 -10.89
C SER A 54 2.39 -13.33 -9.69
N PHE A 55 2.35 -12.42 -8.69
CA PHE A 55 1.52 -12.59 -7.51
C PHE A 55 0.03 -12.40 -7.88
N PRO A 56 -0.89 -13.28 -7.42
CA PRO A 56 -2.30 -13.20 -7.78
C PRO A 56 -2.91 -11.83 -7.45
N PRO A 57 -3.50 -11.11 -8.43
CA PRO A 57 -4.03 -9.75 -8.21
C PRO A 57 -5.03 -9.66 -7.05
N HIS A 58 -5.91 -10.66 -6.94
CA HIS A 58 -6.94 -10.71 -5.90
C HIS A 58 -6.38 -10.89 -4.47
N LEU A 59 -5.12 -11.34 -4.32
CA LEU A 59 -4.46 -11.49 -3.02
C LEU A 59 -3.63 -10.26 -2.63
N ARG A 60 -3.30 -9.37 -3.59
CA ARG A 60 -2.41 -8.22 -3.31
C ARG A 60 -2.98 -7.29 -2.25
N PHE A 61 -4.29 -7.05 -2.28
CA PHE A 61 -4.97 -6.24 -1.30
C PHE A 61 -4.79 -6.78 0.14
N ALA A 62 -5.05 -8.07 0.33
CA ALA A 62 -4.91 -8.72 1.64
C ALA A 62 -3.46 -8.63 2.15
N MET A 63 -2.48 -8.85 1.26
CA MET A 63 -1.06 -8.75 1.60
C MET A 63 -0.63 -7.33 1.96
N VAL A 64 -1.13 -6.31 1.27
CA VAL A 64 -0.85 -4.90 1.61
C VAL A 64 -1.43 -4.54 2.98
N LYS A 65 -2.63 -5.04 3.32
CA LYS A 65 -3.22 -4.84 4.65
C LYS A 65 -2.43 -5.54 5.74
N LEU A 66 -1.99 -6.78 5.49
CA LEU A 66 -1.15 -7.53 6.41
C LEU A 66 0.19 -6.82 6.62
N TRP A 67 0.86 -6.43 5.54
CA TRP A 67 2.10 -5.67 5.60
C TRP A 67 1.94 -4.37 6.40
N ALA A 68 0.85 -3.63 6.18
CA ALA A 68 0.60 -2.39 6.90
C ALA A 68 0.38 -2.63 8.41
N TYR A 69 -0.29 -3.73 8.77
CA TYR A 69 -0.46 -4.14 10.15
C TYR A 69 0.88 -4.50 10.81
N GLU A 70 1.71 -5.32 10.17
CA GLU A 70 3.04 -5.70 10.70
C GLU A 70 3.97 -4.49 10.82
N ALA A 71 4.00 -3.62 9.81
CA ALA A 71 4.77 -2.38 9.84
C ALA A 71 4.34 -1.46 10.99
N SER A 72 3.04 -1.40 11.29
CA SER A 72 2.52 -0.55 12.38
C SER A 72 2.94 -1.01 13.78
N ARG A 73 3.30 -2.29 13.92
CA ARG A 73 3.81 -2.85 15.19
C ARG A 73 5.29 -2.57 15.42
N SER A 74 6.00 -2.12 14.38
CA SER A 74 7.45 -1.90 14.39
C SER A 74 7.83 -0.40 14.43
N LEU A 75 6.82 0.47 14.50
CA LEU A 75 6.90 1.93 14.59
C LEU A 75 6.65 2.40 16.03
#